data_AF-A0A2W4VR03-F1
#
_entry.id   AF-A0A2W4VR03-F1
#
_cell.length_a   1.000
_cell.length_b   1.000
_cell.length_c   1.000
_cell.angle_alpha   90.00
_cell.angle_beta   90.00
_cell.angle_gamma   90.00
#
_symmetry.space_group_name_H-M   'P 1'
#
loop_
_entity.id
_entity.type
_entity.pdbx_description
1 polymer ?
#
loop_
_entity_poly.entity_id
_entity_poly.type
_entity_poly.pdbx_seq_one_letter_code
_entity_poly.pdbx_strand_id
1 'polypeptide(L)'
;MDRYIAKELTMPFLFGVAAFSSIGISIGALFELIRRITESGLSITLAVQIFLLKLPEFIVLAFPMSTLLATMMTYSRFSSDSELIALRGVGVSIRRIIAPAVVLSLLVTGLTFVFNELITPAANYRAAITLEQALKSERPPFQERNIFYQEFQPAQDNPEAQELKRQFYARRFDGTTMYGLTILDFSQEGLNQVVSAESANWDLEKNAWTFYNGTIYVVAPDGSFRNIITFETQELQLPRTPLDLAGRTKNDTEMNIAEATEQLELVRQSGDEKMIRRWQIRIMQKYALPFVCVVFGLVGSSIGVLPQRTNRATSFGVSIVIIFGYYLLSFITNAMGEVGVLSPFLSAWLPTLLGLAIGIYLLLRASK
;
A
#
# COMPACT_ATOMS: atom_id res chain seq x y z
N MET A 1 -13.11 3.83 -38.16
CA MET A 1 -12.72 2.60 -37.43
C MET A 1 -12.41 2.91 -35.97
N ASP A 2 -11.40 3.73 -35.68
CA ASP A 2 -10.91 3.96 -34.31
C ASP A 2 -11.99 4.46 -33.34
N ARG A 3 -12.78 5.46 -33.76
CA ARG A 3 -13.94 5.95 -32.98
C ARG A 3 -15.00 4.89 -32.71
N TYR A 4 -15.22 3.97 -33.65
CA TYR A 4 -16.17 2.88 -33.51
C TYR A 4 -15.67 1.84 -32.51
N ILE A 5 -14.40 1.40 -32.64
CA ILE A 5 -13.76 0.48 -31.69
C ILE A 5 -13.73 1.07 -30.29
N ALA A 6 -13.36 2.36 -30.15
CA ALA A 6 -13.34 3.04 -28.85
C ALA A 6 -14.73 3.10 -28.20
N LYS A 7 -15.78 3.38 -28.97
CA LYS A 7 -17.17 3.36 -28.47
C LYS A 7 -17.56 1.96 -27.98
N GLU A 8 -17.16 0.92 -28.71
CA GLU A 8 -17.44 -0.47 -28.35
C GLU A 8 -16.63 -0.98 -27.16
N LEU A 9 -15.47 -0.40 -26.86
CA LEU A 9 -14.70 -0.69 -25.64
C LEU A 9 -15.30 -0.02 -24.39
N THR A 10 -15.95 1.13 -24.56
CA THR A 10 -16.38 1.97 -23.43
C THR A 10 -17.47 1.28 -22.58
N MET A 11 -18.47 0.68 -23.21
CA MET A 11 -19.59 0.07 -22.48
C MET A 11 -19.16 -1.17 -21.66
N PRO A 12 -18.41 -2.14 -22.23
CA PRO A 12 -17.82 -3.24 -21.46
C PRO A 12 -16.85 -2.77 -20.37
N PHE A 13 -16.11 -1.68 -20.59
CA PHE A 13 -15.21 -1.12 -19.58
C PHE A 13 -15.99 -0.59 -18.38
N LEU A 14 -17.01 0.25 -18.60
CA LEU A 14 -17.84 0.79 -17.52
C LEU A 14 -18.59 -0.32 -16.76
N PHE A 15 -19.09 -1.32 -17.49
CA PHE A 15 -19.68 -2.51 -16.88
C PHE A 15 -18.66 -3.26 -16.02
N GLY A 16 -17.45 -3.47 -16.54
CA GLY A 16 -16.35 -4.08 -15.79
C GLY A 16 -16.04 -3.31 -14.50
N VAL A 17 -15.97 -1.97 -14.58
CA VAL A 17 -15.64 -1.13 -13.42
C VAL A 17 -16.69 -1.34 -12.34
N ALA A 18 -17.98 -1.24 -12.70
CA ALA A 18 -19.08 -1.46 -11.77
C ALA A 18 -19.11 -2.89 -11.19
N ALA A 19 -18.92 -3.91 -12.05
CA ALA A 19 -18.96 -5.31 -11.64
C ALA A 19 -17.81 -5.66 -10.68
N PHE A 20 -16.56 -5.36 -11.07
CA PHE A 20 -15.39 -5.68 -10.25
C PHE A 20 -15.32 -4.82 -8.98
N SER A 21 -15.71 -3.54 -9.03
CA SER A 21 -15.80 -2.73 -7.82
C SER A 21 -16.85 -3.29 -6.87
N SER A 22 -18.03 -3.68 -7.37
CA SER A 22 -19.09 -4.28 -6.56
C SER A 22 -18.63 -5.59 -5.90
N ILE A 23 -17.90 -6.44 -6.62
CA ILE A 23 -17.36 -7.68 -6.05
C ILE A 23 -16.34 -7.38 -4.95
N GLY A 24 -15.40 -6.45 -5.20
CA GLY A 24 -14.40 -6.06 -4.21
C GLY A 24 -15.03 -5.50 -2.94
N ILE A 25 -16.03 -4.65 -3.09
CA ILE A 25 -16.80 -4.06 -1.99
C ILE A 25 -17.48 -5.14 -1.15
N SER A 26 -18.18 -6.07 -1.80
CA SER A 26 -18.94 -7.13 -1.13
C SER A 26 -18.02 -8.04 -0.31
N ILE A 27 -16.85 -8.41 -0.85
CA ILE A 27 -15.90 -9.30 -0.17
C ILE A 27 -15.15 -8.57 0.96
N GLY A 28 -14.72 -7.33 0.72
CA GLY A 28 -13.84 -6.60 1.64
C GLY A 28 -14.60 -5.75 2.66
N ALA A 29 -15.19 -4.66 2.20
CA ALA A 29 -15.69 -3.60 3.09
C ALA A 29 -17.04 -3.91 3.74
N LEU A 30 -17.94 -4.58 3.01
CA LEU A 30 -19.32 -4.75 3.45
C LEU A 30 -19.41 -5.67 4.68
N PHE A 31 -18.73 -6.81 4.66
CA PHE A 31 -18.67 -7.72 5.81
C PHE A 31 -18.03 -7.07 7.03
N GLU A 32 -16.92 -6.35 6.85
CA GLU A 32 -16.24 -5.69 7.95
C GLU A 32 -17.08 -4.56 8.58
N LEU A 33 -17.81 -3.80 7.76
CA LEU A 33 -18.72 -2.76 8.25
C LEU A 33 -19.93 -3.36 8.99
N ILE A 34 -20.56 -4.41 8.47
CA ILE A 34 -21.67 -5.10 9.13
C ILE A 34 -21.22 -5.63 10.50
N ARG A 35 -20.03 -6.25 10.55
CA ARG A 35 -19.42 -6.73 11.79
C ARG A 35 -19.25 -5.58 12.78
N ARG A 36 -18.70 -4.43 12.36
CA ARG A 36 -18.51 -3.25 13.23
C ARG A 36 -19.82 -2.61 13.69
N ILE A 37 -20.86 -2.60 12.86
CA ILE A 37 -22.21 -2.15 13.26
C ILE A 37 -22.75 -3.04 14.38
N THR A 38 -22.61 -4.37 14.23
CA THR A 38 -23.17 -5.35 15.17
C THR A 38 -22.37 -5.46 16.46
N GLU A 39 -21.04 -5.44 16.37
CA GLU A 39 -20.13 -5.69 17.51
C GLU A 39 -19.69 -4.41 18.23
N SER A 40 -19.61 -3.28 17.52
CA SER A 40 -19.05 -2.02 18.03
C SER A 40 -20.07 -0.87 18.09
N GLY A 41 -21.36 -1.15 17.85
CA GLY A 41 -22.43 -0.15 17.95
C GLY A 41 -22.34 0.99 16.93
N LEU A 42 -21.61 0.80 15.82
CA LEU A 42 -21.40 1.85 14.83
C LEU A 42 -22.74 2.27 14.20
N SER A 43 -23.04 3.57 14.23
CA SER A 43 -24.23 4.13 13.58
C SER A 43 -24.25 3.81 12.08
N ILE A 44 -25.41 3.36 11.57
CA ILE A 44 -25.60 3.00 10.16
C ILE A 44 -25.25 4.17 9.23
N THR A 45 -25.57 5.41 9.62
CA THR A 45 -25.24 6.60 8.84
C THR A 45 -23.72 6.76 8.67
N LEU A 46 -22.96 6.54 9.74
CA LEU A 46 -21.49 6.60 9.70
C LEU A 46 -20.92 5.42 8.90
N ALA A 47 -21.51 4.23 9.01
CA ALA A 47 -21.11 3.08 8.21
C ALA A 47 -21.28 3.34 6.71
N VAL A 48 -22.40 3.95 6.28
CA VAL A 48 -22.63 4.35 4.88
C VAL A 48 -21.63 5.41 4.43
N GLN A 49 -21.31 6.39 5.28
CA GLN A 49 -20.30 7.40 4.96
C GLN A 49 -18.91 6.79 4.76
N ILE A 50 -18.48 5.90 5.66
CA ILE A 50 -17.21 5.18 5.56
C ILE A 50 -17.18 4.30 4.31
N PHE A 51 -18.29 3.63 4.00
CA PHE A 51 -18.45 2.85 2.78
C PHE A 51 -18.22 3.70 1.52
N LEU A 52 -18.86 4.88 1.42
CA LEU A 52 -18.68 5.78 0.28
C LEU A 52 -17.23 6.27 0.16
N LEU A 53 -16.57 6.54 1.28
CA LEU A 53 -15.15 6.92 1.31
C LEU A 53 -14.21 5.78 0.88
N LYS A 54 -14.64 4.51 1.01
CA LYS A 54 -13.89 3.34 0.56
C LYS A 54 -14.09 2.98 -0.91
N LEU A 55 -15.09 3.55 -1.59
CA LEU A 55 -15.35 3.26 -3.01
C LEU A 55 -14.16 3.51 -3.95
N PRO A 56 -13.39 4.61 -3.82
CA PRO A 56 -12.25 4.87 -4.72
C PRO A 56 -11.20 3.76 -4.70
N GLU A 57 -10.97 3.13 -3.55
CA GLU A 57 -10.04 2.00 -3.40
C GLU A 57 -10.42 0.82 -4.30
N PHE A 58 -11.71 0.45 -4.30
CA PHE A 58 -12.22 -0.65 -5.13
C PHE A 58 -12.29 -0.30 -6.61
N ILE A 59 -12.54 0.96 -6.96
CA ILE A 59 -12.53 1.43 -8.35
C ILE A 59 -11.11 1.33 -8.95
N VAL A 60 -10.08 1.70 -8.19
CA VAL A 60 -8.67 1.57 -8.61
C VAL A 60 -8.30 0.12 -8.90
N LEU A 61 -8.71 -0.80 -8.02
CA LEU A 61 -8.54 -2.24 -8.24
C LEU A 61 -9.31 -2.72 -9.48
N ALA A 62 -10.49 -2.18 -9.74
CA ALA A 62 -11.33 -2.54 -10.87
C ALA A 62 -10.76 -2.10 -12.23
N PHE A 63 -9.99 -1.01 -12.31
CA PHE A 63 -9.53 -0.44 -13.60
C PHE A 63 -8.76 -1.41 -14.50
N PRO A 64 -7.70 -2.13 -14.05
CA PRO A 64 -7.04 -3.10 -14.89
C PRO A 64 -7.99 -4.22 -15.32
N MET A 65 -8.71 -4.82 -14.36
CA MET A 65 -9.62 -5.95 -14.61
C MET A 65 -10.69 -5.60 -15.66
N SER A 66 -11.24 -4.40 -15.58
CA SER A 66 -12.22 -3.86 -16.52
C SER A 66 -11.62 -3.62 -17.90
N THR A 67 -10.35 -3.20 -17.97
CA THR A 67 -9.62 -3.04 -19.23
C THR A 67 -9.43 -4.38 -19.92
N LEU A 68 -9.06 -5.43 -19.19
CA LEU A 68 -8.95 -6.79 -19.75
C LEU A 68 -10.31 -7.26 -20.29
N LEU A 69 -11.34 -7.15 -19.46
CA LEU A 69 -12.68 -7.59 -19.80
C LEU A 69 -13.19 -6.86 -21.05
N ALA A 70 -13.02 -5.54 -21.09
CA ALA A 70 -13.50 -4.70 -22.18
C ALA A 70 -12.82 -5.05 -23.49
N THR A 71 -11.48 -5.09 -23.49
CA THR A 71 -10.72 -5.41 -24.69
C THR A 71 -11.09 -6.80 -25.19
N MET A 72 -11.06 -7.80 -24.33
CA MET A 72 -11.33 -9.16 -24.76
C MET A 72 -12.78 -9.37 -25.22
N MET A 73 -13.79 -8.79 -24.54
CA MET A 73 -15.19 -8.89 -25.00
C MET A 73 -15.39 -8.20 -26.35
N THR A 74 -14.85 -7.00 -26.54
CA THR A 74 -15.01 -6.23 -27.78
C THR A 74 -14.33 -6.93 -28.95
N TYR A 75 -13.06 -7.34 -28.81
CA TYR A 75 -12.35 -8.00 -29.93
C TYR A 75 -12.87 -9.41 -30.20
N SER A 76 -13.27 -10.17 -29.16
CA SER A 76 -13.91 -11.49 -29.34
C SER A 76 -15.23 -11.37 -30.10
N ARG A 77 -16.01 -10.31 -29.82
CA ARG A 77 -17.23 -10.01 -30.58
C ARG A 77 -16.91 -9.69 -32.04
N PHE A 78 -15.93 -8.82 -32.32
CA PHE A 78 -15.51 -8.51 -33.69
C PHE A 78 -14.99 -9.75 -34.44
N SER A 79 -14.33 -10.66 -33.75
CA SER A 79 -13.88 -11.95 -34.30
C SER A 79 -15.08 -12.85 -34.64
N SER A 80 -16.06 -12.95 -33.74
CA SER A 80 -17.26 -13.79 -33.91
C SER A 80 -18.21 -13.27 -34.99
N ASP A 81 -18.42 -11.95 -35.04
CA ASP A 81 -19.29 -11.28 -36.00
C ASP A 81 -18.61 -11.12 -37.39
N SER A 82 -17.42 -11.69 -37.57
CA SER A 82 -16.59 -11.60 -38.79
C SER A 82 -16.21 -10.16 -39.19
N GLU A 83 -16.45 -9.16 -38.35
CA GLU A 83 -15.99 -7.77 -38.56
C GLU A 83 -14.46 -7.70 -38.65
N LEU A 84 -13.76 -8.50 -37.84
CA LEU A 84 -12.30 -8.57 -37.85
C LEU A 84 -11.77 -9.13 -39.18
N ILE A 85 -12.44 -10.14 -39.75
CA ILE A 85 -12.09 -10.72 -41.05
C ILE A 85 -12.34 -9.70 -42.16
N ALA A 86 -13.47 -8.97 -42.11
CA ALA A 86 -13.78 -7.91 -43.06
C ALA A 86 -12.74 -6.77 -43.04
N LEU A 87 -12.36 -6.30 -41.85
CA LEU A 87 -11.33 -5.26 -41.71
C LEU A 87 -9.97 -5.72 -42.25
N ARG A 88 -9.57 -6.96 -41.98
CA ARG A 88 -8.34 -7.55 -42.53
C ARG A 88 -8.42 -7.72 -44.05
N GLY A 89 -9.58 -8.05 -44.59
CA GLY A 89 -9.81 -8.19 -46.04
C GLY A 89 -9.58 -6.90 -46.83
N VAL A 90 -9.75 -5.73 -46.20
CA VAL A 90 -9.46 -4.41 -46.79
C VAL A 90 -8.01 -3.97 -46.53
N GLY A 91 -7.17 -4.85 -45.97
CA GLY A 91 -5.75 -4.58 -45.73
C GLY A 91 -5.44 -3.86 -44.42
N VAL A 92 -6.39 -3.77 -43.48
CA VAL A 92 -6.12 -3.17 -42.17
C VAL A 92 -5.24 -4.12 -41.33
N SER A 93 -4.08 -3.63 -40.90
CA SER A 93 -3.17 -4.39 -40.06
C SER A 93 -3.72 -4.59 -38.65
N ILE A 94 -3.35 -5.70 -38.01
CA ILE A 94 -3.87 -6.01 -36.66
C ILE A 94 -3.41 -5.00 -35.60
N ARG A 95 -2.21 -4.44 -35.79
CA ARG A 95 -1.65 -3.40 -34.91
C ARG A 95 -2.55 -2.16 -34.91
N ARG A 96 -3.11 -1.79 -36.07
CA ARG A 96 -4.04 -0.66 -36.19
C ARG A 96 -5.40 -0.95 -35.56
N ILE A 97 -5.86 -2.21 -35.64
CA ILE A 97 -7.11 -2.65 -34.99
C ILE A 97 -6.97 -2.62 -33.47
N ILE A 98 -5.81 -2.99 -32.93
CA ILE A 98 -5.53 -3.05 -31.48
C ILE A 98 -5.19 -1.67 -30.89
N ALA A 99 -4.67 -0.73 -31.70
CA ALA A 99 -4.23 0.59 -31.23
C ALA A 99 -5.25 1.35 -30.34
N PRO A 100 -6.57 1.38 -30.64
CA PRO A 100 -7.56 2.02 -29.77
C PRO A 100 -7.62 1.42 -28.36
N ALA A 101 -7.37 0.12 -28.20
CA ALA A 101 -7.33 -0.52 -26.88
C ALA A 101 -6.05 -0.18 -26.10
N VAL A 102 -4.93 -0.02 -26.79
CA VAL A 102 -3.68 0.44 -26.16
C VAL A 102 -3.79 1.91 -25.74
N VAL A 103 -4.42 2.75 -26.56
CA VAL A 103 -4.71 4.14 -26.18
C VAL A 103 -5.64 4.19 -24.97
N LEU A 104 -6.72 3.39 -24.98
CA LEU A 104 -7.62 3.28 -23.82
C LEU A 104 -6.87 2.84 -22.56
N SER A 105 -6.03 1.81 -22.64
CA SER A 105 -5.30 1.33 -21.47
C SER A 105 -4.30 2.35 -20.93
N LEU A 106 -3.64 3.13 -21.79
CA LEU A 106 -2.78 4.24 -21.37
C LEU A 106 -3.58 5.36 -20.69
N LEU A 107 -4.77 5.69 -21.19
CA LEU A 107 -5.66 6.66 -20.54
C LEU A 107 -6.10 6.16 -19.16
N VAL A 108 -6.46 4.88 -19.05
CA VAL A 108 -6.84 4.25 -17.78
C VAL A 108 -5.65 4.17 -16.83
N THR A 109 -4.42 3.93 -17.31
CA THR A 109 -3.19 4.03 -16.50
C THR A 109 -3.04 5.41 -15.88
N GLY A 110 -3.20 6.49 -16.66
CA GLY A 110 -3.16 7.86 -16.15
C GLY A 110 -4.23 8.11 -15.08
N LEU A 111 -5.47 7.65 -15.34
CA LEU A 111 -6.57 7.74 -14.38
C LEU A 111 -6.27 6.97 -13.08
N THR A 112 -5.71 5.77 -13.20
CA THR A 112 -5.33 4.92 -12.07
C THR A 112 -4.26 5.60 -11.21
N PHE A 113 -3.27 6.24 -11.84
CA PHE A 113 -2.24 7.00 -11.12
C PHE A 113 -2.84 8.18 -10.34
N VAL A 114 -3.73 8.98 -10.97
CA VAL A 114 -4.43 10.08 -10.31
C VAL A 114 -5.22 9.61 -9.09
N PHE A 115 -5.94 8.49 -9.22
CA PHE A 115 -6.67 7.93 -8.08
C PHE A 115 -5.72 7.44 -6.98
N ASN A 116 -4.66 6.71 -7.34
CA ASN A 116 -3.71 6.15 -6.37
C ASN A 116 -2.93 7.23 -5.61
N GLU A 117 -2.62 8.36 -6.26
CA GLU A 117 -1.82 9.42 -5.64
C GLU A 117 -2.67 10.46 -4.88
N LEU A 118 -3.87 10.80 -5.37
CA LEU A 118 -4.65 11.92 -4.83
C LEU A 118 -5.94 11.48 -4.14
N ILE A 119 -6.74 10.63 -4.81
CA ILE A 119 -8.13 10.38 -4.39
C ILE A 119 -8.20 9.29 -3.33
N THR A 120 -7.60 8.14 -3.60
CA THR A 120 -7.68 6.94 -2.75
C THR A 120 -7.01 7.15 -1.39
N PRO A 121 -5.78 7.70 -1.29
CA PRO A 121 -5.15 7.94 0.01
C PRO A 121 -5.97 8.91 0.88
N ALA A 122 -6.41 10.02 0.30
CA ALA A 122 -7.20 11.03 1.00
C ALA A 122 -8.56 10.48 1.46
N ALA A 123 -9.23 9.69 0.63
CA ALA A 123 -10.51 9.07 0.97
C ALA A 123 -10.35 7.99 2.05
N ASN A 124 -9.31 7.16 1.95
CA ASN A 124 -8.99 6.14 2.95
C ASN A 124 -8.59 6.73 4.29
N TYR A 125 -7.79 7.80 4.28
CA TYR A 125 -7.42 8.52 5.49
C TYR A 125 -8.66 9.09 6.18
N ARG A 126 -9.57 9.72 5.42
CA ARG A 126 -10.86 10.22 5.91
C ARG A 126 -11.77 9.12 6.44
N ALA A 127 -11.82 7.97 5.76
CA ALA A 127 -12.58 6.81 6.21
C ALA A 127 -12.08 6.33 7.57
N ALA A 128 -10.76 6.24 7.71
CA ALA A 128 -10.12 5.77 8.93
C ALA A 128 -10.27 6.76 10.10
N ILE A 129 -10.09 8.08 9.92
CA ILE A 129 -10.38 9.06 11.00
C ILE A 129 -11.85 9.05 11.42
N THR A 130 -12.79 8.91 10.47
CA THR A 130 -14.24 8.92 10.75
C THR A 130 -14.62 7.69 11.57
N LEU A 131 -14.08 6.54 11.20
CA LEU A 131 -14.24 5.31 11.94
C LEU A 131 -13.64 5.41 13.34
N GLU A 132 -12.44 5.99 13.45
CA GLU A 132 -11.76 6.22 14.73
C GLU A 132 -12.62 7.10 15.65
N GLN A 133 -13.11 8.23 15.15
CA GLN A 133 -13.97 9.16 15.90
C GLN A 133 -15.27 8.49 16.37
N ALA A 134 -15.87 7.65 15.53
CA ALA A 134 -17.08 6.92 15.87
C ALA A 134 -16.86 5.90 17.00
N LEU A 135 -15.71 5.23 17.01
CA LEU A 135 -15.33 4.26 18.04
C LEU A 135 -14.81 4.92 19.33
N LYS A 136 -14.29 6.15 19.24
CA LYS A 136 -13.75 6.94 20.37
C LYS A 136 -14.79 7.39 21.40
N SER A 137 -16.09 7.30 21.13
CA SER A 137 -17.11 7.64 22.14
C SER A 137 -17.18 6.64 23.30
N GLU A 138 -16.50 5.48 23.23
CA GLU A 138 -16.44 4.52 24.34
C GLU A 138 -15.04 3.94 24.66
N ARG A 139 -13.98 4.19 23.86
CA ARG A 139 -12.62 3.70 24.14
C ARG A 139 -11.54 4.71 23.74
N PRO A 140 -10.49 4.93 24.56
CA PRO A 140 -9.44 5.91 24.26
C PRO A 140 -8.71 5.60 22.94
N PRO A 141 -8.21 6.64 22.26
CA PRO A 141 -8.00 6.69 20.81
C PRO A 141 -6.83 5.86 20.29
N PHE A 142 -5.92 5.43 21.16
CA PHE A 142 -4.77 4.63 20.78
C PHE A 142 -4.35 3.76 21.97
N GLN A 143 -4.03 2.50 21.72
CA GLN A 143 -3.25 1.67 22.64
C GLN A 143 -2.28 0.89 21.77
N GLU A 144 -1.28 1.57 21.24
CA GLU A 144 -0.09 0.83 20.85
C GLU A 144 0.59 0.32 22.11
N ARG A 145 0.90 -0.97 22.07
CA ARG A 145 1.60 -1.65 23.14
C ARG A 145 2.98 -2.00 22.65
N ASN A 146 3.98 -1.87 23.52
CA ASN A 146 5.37 -2.22 23.22
C ASN A 146 5.97 -1.40 22.08
N ILE A 147 5.91 -0.06 22.19
CA ILE A 147 6.61 0.84 21.29
C ILE A 147 8.11 0.67 21.55
N PHE A 148 8.86 0.45 20.48
CA PHE A 148 10.29 0.19 20.54
C PHE A 148 11.00 1.01 19.48
N TYR A 149 12.04 1.74 19.88
CA TYR A 149 12.85 2.56 19.00
C TYR A 149 14.32 2.43 19.37
N GLN A 150 15.19 2.36 18.37
CA GLN A 150 16.63 2.30 18.52
C GLN A 150 17.26 3.44 17.72
N GLU A 151 18.15 4.19 18.37
CA GLU A 151 18.97 5.24 17.78
C GLU A 151 20.39 4.69 17.65
N PHE A 152 20.96 4.72 16.44
CA PHE A 152 22.32 4.25 16.16
C PHE A 152 23.26 5.43 15.89
N GLN A 153 24.55 5.23 16.18
CA GLN A 153 25.64 6.16 15.86
C GLN A 153 26.80 5.42 15.17
N PRO A 154 27.63 6.09 14.36
CA PRO A 154 28.83 5.47 13.80
C PRO A 154 29.76 4.98 14.91
N ALA A 155 30.27 3.76 14.79
CA ALA A 155 31.22 3.20 15.74
C ALA A 155 32.53 3.98 15.71
N GLN A 156 33.11 4.20 16.89
CA GLN A 156 34.33 4.99 17.04
C GLN A 156 35.55 4.30 16.40
N ASP A 157 35.55 2.97 16.37
CA ASP A 157 36.61 2.14 15.77
C ASP A 157 36.43 1.87 14.26
N ASN A 158 35.20 1.94 13.74
CA ASN A 158 34.93 1.72 12.32
C ASN A 158 33.73 2.58 11.86
N PRO A 159 33.96 3.62 11.03
CA PRO A 159 32.89 4.47 10.51
C PRO A 159 31.82 3.74 9.69
N GLU A 160 32.11 2.52 9.19
CA GLU A 160 31.13 1.69 8.47
C GLU A 160 30.27 0.82 9.42
N ALA A 161 30.69 0.64 10.67
CA ALA A 161 29.91 -0.09 11.68
C ALA A 161 29.02 0.88 12.46
N GLN A 162 27.80 0.44 12.79
CA GLN A 162 26.86 1.20 13.61
C GLN A 162 26.79 0.61 15.02
N GLU A 163 26.89 1.47 16.02
CA GLU A 163 26.71 1.14 17.43
C GLU A 163 25.41 1.74 17.96
N LEU A 164 24.77 1.03 18.90
CA LEU A 164 23.54 1.49 19.53
C LEU A 164 23.85 2.67 20.44
N LYS A 165 23.32 3.85 20.10
CA LYS A 165 23.43 5.06 20.92
C LYS A 165 22.36 5.08 22.00
N ARG A 166 21.11 4.79 21.62
CA ARG A 166 19.98 4.76 22.57
C ARG A 166 18.95 3.72 22.18
N GLN A 167 18.24 3.23 23.18
CA GLN A 167 17.06 2.38 23.01
C GLN A 167 15.92 2.94 23.84
N PHE A 168 14.78 3.14 23.22
CA PHE A 168 13.57 3.67 23.82
C PHE A 168 12.48 2.61 23.77
N TYR A 169 11.88 2.32 24.91
CA TYR A 169 10.75 1.40 25.03
C TYR A 169 9.62 2.08 25.80
N ALA A 170 8.39 1.96 25.30
CA ALA A 170 7.19 2.35 26.03
C ALA A 170 6.16 1.22 26.00
N ARG A 171 5.61 0.89 27.17
CA ARG A 171 4.65 -0.21 27.30
C ARG A 171 3.31 0.11 26.64
N ARG A 172 2.83 1.35 26.77
CA ARG A 172 1.54 1.80 26.23
C ARG A 172 1.60 3.27 25.84
N PHE A 173 0.94 3.65 24.76
CA PHE A 173 0.67 5.05 24.42
C PHE A 173 -0.82 5.28 24.21
N ASP A 174 -1.37 6.33 24.80
CA ASP A 174 -2.79 6.65 24.73
C ASP A 174 -3.15 7.73 23.68
N GLY A 175 -2.17 8.19 22.91
CA GLY A 175 -2.30 9.30 21.95
C GLY A 175 -1.79 10.65 22.48
N THR A 176 -1.59 10.78 23.80
CA THR A 176 -1.06 11.98 24.45
C THR A 176 0.10 11.68 25.38
N THR A 177 0.00 10.60 26.14
CA THR A 177 0.92 10.22 27.21
C THR A 177 1.41 8.80 26.96
N MET A 178 2.74 8.62 27.04
CA MET A 178 3.35 7.29 27.07
C MET A 178 3.41 6.78 28.50
N TYR A 179 3.27 5.47 28.69
CA TYR A 179 3.29 4.81 29.99
C TYR A 179 4.31 3.68 30.03
N GLY A 180 4.96 3.52 31.18
CA GLY A 180 5.95 2.48 31.44
C GLY A 180 7.12 2.59 30.48
N LEU A 181 7.83 3.72 30.56
CA LEU A 181 8.96 4.01 29.69
C LEU A 181 10.24 3.43 30.26
N THR A 182 11.09 2.89 29.39
CA THR A 182 12.45 2.45 29.72
C THR A 182 13.37 2.90 28.60
N ILE A 183 14.36 3.71 28.93
CA ILE A 183 15.32 4.28 27.99
C ILE A 183 16.70 3.84 28.43
N LEU A 184 17.43 3.23 27.52
CA LEU A 184 18.84 2.90 27.68
C LEU A 184 19.63 3.90 26.85
N ASP A 185 20.52 4.65 27.50
CA ASP A 185 21.41 5.61 26.85
C ASP A 185 22.86 5.14 26.98
N PHE A 186 23.49 4.92 25.83
CA PHE A 186 24.89 4.50 25.68
C PHE A 186 25.74 5.60 25.03
N SER A 187 25.25 6.84 24.99
CA SER A 187 25.92 7.95 24.31
C SER A 187 27.27 8.36 24.91
N GLN A 188 27.56 7.97 26.16
CA GLN A 188 28.82 8.27 26.84
C GLN A 188 29.62 6.99 27.08
N GLU A 189 30.88 6.96 26.63
CA GLU A 189 31.79 5.85 26.88
C GLU A 189 31.97 5.60 28.39
N GLY A 190 31.74 4.36 28.80
CA GLY A 190 31.90 3.93 30.18
C GLY A 190 30.84 4.43 31.16
N LEU A 191 29.76 5.06 30.69
CA LEU A 191 28.67 5.50 31.56
C LEU A 191 27.33 5.26 30.89
N ASN A 192 26.74 4.10 31.19
CA ASN A 192 25.42 3.74 30.68
C ASN A 192 24.35 4.32 31.59
N GLN A 193 23.30 4.88 31.00
CA GLN A 193 22.17 5.40 31.77
C GLN A 193 20.91 4.60 31.46
N VAL A 194 20.18 4.22 32.50
CA VAL A 194 18.85 3.61 32.37
C VAL A 194 17.84 4.58 32.98
N VAL A 195 16.95 5.12 32.16
CA VAL A 195 15.83 5.94 32.63
C VAL A 195 14.58 5.07 32.63
N SER A 196 13.98 4.88 33.80
CA SER A 196 12.68 4.22 33.95
C SER A 196 11.67 5.24 34.45
N ALA A 197 10.53 5.38 33.79
CA ALA A 197 9.50 6.35 34.18
C ALA A 197 8.09 5.76 34.06
N GLU A 198 7.21 6.20 34.95
CA GLU A 198 5.81 5.78 34.93
C GLU A 198 5.08 6.35 33.71
N SER A 199 5.29 7.63 33.41
CA SER A 199 4.71 8.27 32.24
C SER A 199 5.57 9.39 31.66
N ALA A 200 5.33 9.75 30.40
CA ALA A 200 5.98 10.87 29.75
C ALA A 200 5.06 11.55 28.73
N ASN A 201 5.19 12.87 28.63
CA ASN A 201 4.53 13.69 27.62
C ASN A 201 5.57 14.48 26.83
N TRP A 202 5.27 14.77 25.57
CA TRP A 202 6.09 15.61 24.72
C TRP A 202 5.61 17.06 24.76
N ASP A 203 6.51 17.98 25.12
CA ASP A 203 6.22 19.41 25.11
C ASP A 203 6.63 20.02 23.75
N LEU A 204 5.63 20.53 23.01
CA LEU A 204 5.82 21.13 21.69
C LEU A 204 6.53 22.49 21.74
N GLU A 205 6.39 23.26 22.82
CA GLU A 205 7.04 24.57 22.94
C GLU A 205 8.52 24.44 23.27
N LYS A 206 8.86 23.44 24.08
CA LYS A 206 10.23 23.21 24.56
C LYS A 206 11.02 22.20 23.72
N ASN A 207 10.36 21.48 22.80
CA ASN A 207 10.95 20.42 21.99
C ASN A 207 11.68 19.36 22.84
N ALA A 208 11.05 18.99 23.97
CA ALA A 208 11.63 18.10 24.97
C ALA A 208 10.56 17.15 25.56
N TRP A 209 11.01 16.02 26.09
CA TRP A 209 10.17 15.08 26.81
C TRP A 209 10.12 15.44 28.28
N THR A 210 8.92 15.53 28.83
CA THR A 210 8.68 15.67 30.27
C THR A 210 8.28 14.32 30.83
N PHE A 211 9.19 13.70 31.59
CA PHE A 211 8.97 12.44 32.28
C PHE A 211 8.42 12.68 33.68
N TYR A 212 7.50 11.83 34.11
CA TYR A 212 6.87 11.87 35.42
C TYR A 212 7.14 10.59 36.20
N ASN A 213 7.43 10.74 37.50
CA ASN A 213 7.67 9.67 38.46
C ASN A 213 8.64 8.62 37.91
N GLY A 214 9.92 8.97 37.84
CA GLY A 214 10.94 8.10 37.28
C GLY A 214 12.22 8.04 38.08
N THR A 215 13.08 7.13 37.65
CA THR A 215 14.40 6.88 38.24
C THR A 215 15.43 6.79 37.13
N ILE A 216 16.51 7.56 37.27
CA ILE A 216 17.71 7.47 36.43
C ILE A 216 18.74 6.62 37.17
N TYR A 217 19.12 5.50 36.58
CA TYR A 217 20.21 4.65 37.04
C TYR A 217 21.44 4.95 36.21
N VAL A 218 22.51 5.39 36.86
CA VAL A 218 23.83 5.54 36.24
C VAL A 218 24.63 4.27 36.52
N VAL A 219 24.92 3.53 35.46
CA VAL A 219 25.60 2.24 35.50
C VAL A 219 27.06 2.45 35.08
N ALA A 220 27.99 2.09 35.96
CA ALA A 220 29.41 2.15 35.70
C ALA A 220 29.86 0.96 34.80
N PRO A 221 31.08 0.98 34.23
CA PRO A 221 31.56 -0.06 33.31
C PRO A 221 31.63 -1.45 33.95
N ASP A 222 31.73 -1.53 35.28
CA ASP A 222 31.76 -2.76 36.07
C ASP A 222 30.36 -3.33 36.36
N GLY A 223 29.30 -2.69 35.84
CA GLY A 223 27.91 -3.09 36.05
C GLY A 223 27.34 -2.65 37.40
N SER A 224 28.11 -1.92 38.23
CA SER A 224 27.62 -1.37 39.49
C SER A 224 26.77 -0.11 39.27
N PHE A 225 25.73 0.06 40.09
CA PHE A 225 24.94 1.29 40.09
C PHE A 225 25.69 2.35 40.89
N ARG A 226 26.23 3.36 40.20
CA ARG A 226 27.00 4.42 40.85
C ARG A 226 26.11 5.51 41.43
N ASN A 227 25.00 5.82 40.75
CA ASN A 227 24.05 6.85 41.19
C ASN A 227 22.62 6.45 40.80
N ILE A 228 21.68 6.67 41.72
CA ILE A 228 20.25 6.43 41.53
C ILE A 228 19.54 7.74 41.84
N ILE A 229 18.99 8.37 40.81
CA ILE A 229 18.30 9.66 40.94
C ILE A 229 16.82 9.43 40.72
N THR A 230 16.03 9.56 41.77
CA THR A 230 14.57 9.57 41.70
C THR A 230 14.06 10.99 41.43
N PHE A 231 13.10 11.14 40.53
CA PHE A 231 12.51 12.43 40.18
C PHE A 231 10.99 12.33 40.05
N GLU A 232 10.29 13.38 40.47
CA GLU A 232 8.84 13.53 40.21
C GLU A 232 8.58 14.06 38.80
N THR A 233 9.39 15.01 38.33
CA THR A 233 9.31 15.56 36.97
C THR A 233 10.71 15.86 36.46
N GLN A 234 11.03 15.41 35.25
CA GLN A 234 12.32 15.65 34.61
C GLN A 234 12.13 15.92 33.12
N GLU A 235 12.74 17.00 32.62
CA GLU A 235 12.78 17.31 31.19
C GLU A 235 14.05 16.72 30.57
N LEU A 236 13.90 15.89 29.54
CA LEU A 236 15.00 15.31 28.78
C LEU A 236 14.88 15.67 27.30
N GLN A 237 15.97 16.15 26.71
CA GLN A 237 16.05 16.42 25.27
C GLN A 237 16.36 15.13 24.52
N LEU A 238 15.31 14.39 24.21
CA LEU A 238 15.37 13.19 23.38
C LEU A 238 14.68 13.45 22.05
N PRO A 239 15.03 12.71 20.97
CA PRO A 239 14.37 12.87 19.70
C PRO A 239 12.85 12.62 19.82
N ARG A 240 12.08 13.32 18.99
CA ARG A 240 10.62 13.14 18.88
C ARG A 240 10.24 11.85 18.14
N THR A 241 11.16 11.25 17.40
CA THR A 241 10.95 10.06 16.57
C THR A 241 10.15 8.92 17.24
N PRO A 242 10.35 8.60 18.54
CA PRO A 242 9.51 7.60 19.22
C PRO A 242 8.03 7.98 19.30
N LEU A 243 7.70 9.26 19.45
CA LEU A 243 6.33 9.77 19.42
C LEU A 243 5.75 9.72 18.01
N ASP A 244 6.55 10.02 17.00
CA ASP A 244 6.10 9.98 15.61
C ASP A 244 5.88 8.54 15.14
N LEU A 245 6.67 7.58 15.65
CA LEU A 245 6.45 6.13 15.48
C LEU A 245 5.24 5.62 16.26
N ALA A 246 4.99 6.17 17.45
CA ALA A 246 3.82 5.87 18.28
C ALA A 246 2.56 6.65 17.86
N GLY A 247 2.69 7.61 16.95
CA GLY A 247 1.55 8.28 16.35
C GLY A 247 0.77 7.29 15.49
N ARG A 248 -0.46 7.64 15.10
CA ARG A 248 -1.19 6.85 14.10
C ARG A 248 -0.35 6.81 12.83
N THR A 249 0.39 5.72 12.63
CA THR A 249 1.03 5.43 11.36
C THR A 249 -0.10 5.19 10.37
N LYS A 250 -0.27 6.09 9.39
CA LYS A 250 -1.24 5.88 8.32
C LYS A 250 -1.01 4.50 7.71
N ASN A 251 -2.08 3.74 7.48
CA ASN A 251 -1.91 2.48 6.76
C ASN A 251 -1.37 2.74 5.35
N ASP A 252 -0.74 1.74 4.74
CA ASP A 252 -0.21 1.82 3.36
C ASP A 252 -1.26 2.35 2.34
N THR A 253 -2.53 2.01 2.54
CA THR A 253 -3.64 2.45 1.68
C THR A 253 -4.10 3.89 1.93
N GLU A 254 -3.62 4.53 2.99
CA GLU A 254 -3.92 5.91 3.39
C GLU A 254 -2.81 6.90 3.01
N MET A 255 -1.65 6.41 2.57
CA MET A 255 -0.49 7.22 2.19
C MET A 255 -0.39 7.36 0.67
N ASN A 256 -0.07 8.56 0.20
CA ASN A 256 0.39 8.76 -1.18
C ASN A 256 1.88 8.36 -1.31
N ILE A 257 2.48 8.51 -2.49
CA ILE A 257 3.87 8.10 -2.71
C ILE A 257 4.85 8.98 -1.92
N ALA A 258 4.59 10.30 -1.83
CA ALA A 258 5.44 11.21 -1.08
C ALA A 258 5.47 10.87 0.42
N GLU A 259 4.29 10.70 1.04
CA GLU A 259 4.12 10.29 2.43
C GLU A 259 4.72 8.91 2.71
N ALA A 260 4.56 7.96 1.79
CA ALA A 260 5.19 6.64 1.92
C ALA A 260 6.73 6.71 1.87
N THR A 261 7.29 7.67 1.12
CA THR A 261 8.74 7.89 1.04
C THR A 261 9.28 8.53 2.31
N GLU A 262 8.56 9.50 2.88
CA GLU A 262 8.88 10.10 4.18
C GLU A 262 8.85 9.03 5.29
N GLN A 263 7.82 8.18 5.30
CA GLN A 263 7.72 7.06 6.23
C GLN A 263 8.88 6.06 6.08
N LEU A 264 9.32 5.78 4.85
CA LEU A 264 10.47 4.92 4.62
C LEU A 264 11.75 5.48 5.27
N GLU A 265 11.93 6.81 5.25
CA GLU A 265 13.10 7.44 5.86
C GLU A 265 13.08 7.33 7.39
N LEU A 266 11.90 7.45 8.01
CA LEU A 266 11.72 7.20 9.44
C LEU A 266 12.04 5.74 9.79
N VAL A 267 11.57 4.80 8.98
CA VAL A 267 11.83 3.36 9.18
C VAL A 267 13.30 3.00 8.93
N ARG A 268 14.02 3.73 8.08
CA ARG A 268 15.47 3.51 7.92
C ARG A 268 16.24 3.83 9.19
N GLN A 269 15.80 4.81 9.96
CA GLN A 269 16.44 5.17 11.23
C GLN A 269 16.25 4.10 12.31
N SER A 270 15.21 3.25 12.21
CA SER A 270 14.96 2.19 13.19
C SER A 270 15.82 0.94 12.98
N GLY A 271 16.51 0.80 11.85
CA GLY A 271 17.40 -0.32 11.56
C GLY A 271 16.72 -1.66 11.22
N ASP A 272 15.37 -1.72 11.15
CA ASP A 272 14.66 -2.95 10.78
C ASP A 272 14.69 -3.18 9.26
N GLU A 273 15.67 -3.97 8.79
CA GLU A 273 15.85 -4.30 7.37
C GLU A 273 14.59 -4.90 6.73
N LYS A 274 13.79 -5.67 7.47
CA LYS A 274 12.58 -6.30 6.95
C LYS A 274 11.50 -5.26 6.71
N MET A 275 11.34 -4.33 7.64
CA MET A 275 10.39 -3.22 7.51
C MET A 275 10.81 -2.27 6.38
N ILE A 276 12.10 -1.94 6.28
CA ILE A 276 12.67 -1.15 5.17
C ILE A 276 12.33 -1.80 3.82
N ARG A 277 12.60 -3.11 3.68
CA ARG A 277 12.35 -3.85 2.44
C ARG A 277 10.88 -3.86 2.06
N ARG A 278 10.00 -4.09 3.04
CA ARG A 278 8.55 -4.04 2.83
C ARG A 278 8.11 -2.68 2.30
N TRP A 279 8.55 -1.59 2.91
CA TRP A 279 8.20 -0.23 2.47
C TRP A 279 8.75 0.10 1.07
N GLN A 280 9.98 -0.31 0.77
CA GLN A 280 10.55 -0.17 -0.59
C GLN A 280 9.70 -0.88 -1.64
N ILE A 281 9.26 -2.11 -1.37
CA ILE A 281 8.38 -2.87 -2.29
C ILE A 281 7.06 -2.12 -2.49
N ARG A 282 6.45 -1.62 -1.42
CA ARG A 282 5.16 -0.91 -1.45
C ARG A 282 5.21 0.34 -2.32
N ILE A 283 6.24 1.16 -2.15
CA ILE A 283 6.45 2.36 -2.96
C ILE A 283 6.58 1.98 -4.44
N MET A 284 7.38 0.95 -4.75
CA MET A 284 7.54 0.49 -6.13
C MET A 284 6.23 -0.08 -6.71
N GLN A 285 5.39 -0.72 -5.89
CA GLN A 285 4.07 -1.21 -6.31
C GLN A 285 3.10 -0.07 -6.62
N LYS A 286 3.14 1.05 -5.87
CA LYS A 286 2.33 2.24 -6.19
C LYS A 286 2.64 2.78 -7.59
N TYR A 287 3.89 2.68 -8.03
CA TYR A 287 4.29 2.99 -9.42
C TYR A 287 3.93 1.91 -10.44
N ALA A 288 4.04 0.62 -10.09
CA ALA A 288 3.81 -0.48 -11.03
C ALA A 288 2.32 -0.73 -11.31
N LEU A 289 1.45 -0.55 -10.30
CA LEU A 289 0.01 -0.88 -10.37
C LEU A 289 -0.72 -0.22 -11.57
N PRO A 290 -0.50 1.07 -11.90
CA PRO A 290 -1.14 1.69 -13.06
C PRO A 290 -0.77 1.04 -14.41
N PHE A 291 0.44 0.47 -14.54
CA PHE A 291 0.89 -0.16 -15.78
C PHE A 291 0.23 -1.52 -16.05
N VAL A 292 -0.44 -2.11 -15.06
CA VAL A 292 -1.23 -3.33 -15.24
C VAL A 292 -2.36 -3.13 -16.25
N CYS A 293 -2.93 -1.91 -16.33
CA CYS A 293 -3.92 -1.58 -17.35
C CYS A 293 -3.38 -1.78 -18.77
N VAL A 294 -2.12 -1.39 -19.03
CA VAL A 294 -1.46 -1.58 -20.33
C VAL A 294 -1.29 -3.06 -20.64
N VAL A 295 -0.79 -3.83 -19.66
CA VAL A 295 -0.63 -5.29 -19.78
C VAL A 295 -1.96 -5.93 -20.15
N PHE A 296 -3.01 -5.64 -19.40
CA PHE A 296 -4.33 -6.22 -19.61
C PHE A 296 -5.01 -5.75 -20.89
N GLY A 297 -4.82 -4.48 -21.27
CA GLY A 297 -5.28 -3.97 -22.55
C GLY A 297 -4.61 -4.67 -23.73
N LEU A 298 -3.30 -4.92 -23.65
CA LEU A 298 -2.54 -5.59 -24.69
C LEU A 298 -2.82 -7.09 -24.77
N VAL A 299 -2.85 -7.78 -23.62
CA VAL A 299 -3.17 -9.22 -23.54
C VAL A 299 -4.62 -9.47 -23.98
N GLY A 300 -5.57 -8.70 -23.46
CA GLY A 300 -6.99 -8.86 -23.78
C GLY A 300 -7.30 -8.58 -25.25
N SER A 301 -6.69 -7.55 -25.83
CA SER A 301 -6.83 -7.27 -27.26
C SER A 301 -6.16 -8.30 -28.15
N SER A 302 -4.95 -8.75 -27.80
CA SER A 302 -4.24 -9.77 -28.59
C SER A 302 -4.95 -11.11 -28.56
N ILE A 303 -5.45 -11.55 -27.40
CA ILE A 303 -6.20 -12.81 -27.26
C ILE A 303 -7.57 -12.70 -27.92
N GLY A 304 -8.29 -11.59 -27.70
CA GLY A 304 -9.64 -11.39 -28.24
C GLY A 304 -9.69 -11.37 -29.77
N VAL A 305 -8.58 -11.02 -30.42
CA VAL A 305 -8.42 -11.02 -31.87
C VAL A 305 -8.28 -12.42 -32.47
N LEU A 306 -7.91 -13.44 -31.69
CA LEU A 306 -7.71 -14.78 -32.26
C LEU A 306 -9.01 -15.30 -32.88
N PRO A 307 -8.94 -16.03 -34.02
CA PRO A 307 -10.11 -16.64 -34.64
C PRO A 307 -10.61 -17.77 -33.74
N GLN A 308 -11.59 -17.48 -32.91
CA GLN A 308 -12.23 -18.47 -32.05
C GLN A 308 -13.74 -18.21 -32.09
N ARG A 309 -14.55 -19.27 -32.23
CA ARG A 309 -16.02 -19.21 -32.11
C ARG A 309 -16.41 -19.10 -30.63
N THR A 310 -15.85 -18.11 -29.95
CA THR A 310 -15.90 -17.95 -28.50
C THR A 310 -17.03 -16.99 -28.18
N ASN A 311 -18.11 -17.52 -27.58
CA ASN A 311 -19.23 -16.72 -27.11
C ASN A 311 -18.76 -15.73 -26.02
N ARG A 312 -19.47 -14.60 -25.86
CA ARG A 312 -19.13 -13.54 -24.87
C ARG A 312 -18.90 -14.08 -23.45
N ALA A 313 -19.63 -15.13 -23.05
CA ALA A 313 -19.47 -15.79 -21.74
C ALA A 313 -18.12 -16.49 -21.58
N THR A 314 -17.60 -17.12 -22.64
CA THR A 314 -16.29 -17.77 -22.61
C THR A 314 -15.17 -16.74 -22.51
N SER A 315 -15.31 -15.59 -23.20
CA SER A 315 -14.41 -14.45 -22.98
C SER A 315 -14.41 -14.03 -21.51
N PHE A 316 -15.59 -13.78 -20.92
CA PHE A 316 -15.68 -13.42 -19.49
C PHE A 316 -14.94 -14.42 -18.57
N GLY A 317 -15.16 -15.73 -18.76
CA GLY A 317 -14.47 -16.77 -17.98
C GLY A 317 -12.95 -16.74 -18.14
N VAL A 318 -12.45 -16.60 -19.36
CA VAL A 318 -11.00 -16.50 -19.64
C VAL A 318 -10.39 -15.26 -18.98
N SER A 319 -11.11 -14.14 -18.91
CA SER A 319 -10.59 -12.92 -18.24
C SER A 319 -10.39 -13.17 -16.77
N ILE A 320 -11.32 -13.85 -16.12
CA ILE A 320 -11.21 -14.15 -14.69
C ILE A 320 -9.97 -15.00 -14.42
N VAL A 321 -9.72 -16.02 -15.25
CA VAL A 321 -8.53 -16.87 -15.12
C VAL A 321 -7.24 -16.06 -15.30
N ILE A 322 -7.18 -15.17 -16.29
CA ILE A 322 -6.01 -14.31 -16.53
C ILE A 322 -5.81 -13.31 -15.39
N ILE A 323 -6.89 -12.68 -14.90
CA ILE A 323 -6.87 -11.77 -13.75
C ILE A 323 -6.33 -12.50 -12.53
N PHE A 324 -6.89 -13.67 -12.22
CA PHE A 324 -6.48 -14.47 -11.08
C PHE A 324 -5.01 -14.90 -11.20
N GLY A 325 -4.60 -15.40 -12.37
CA GLY A 325 -3.21 -15.79 -12.62
C GLY A 325 -2.21 -14.63 -12.44
N TYR A 326 -2.57 -13.43 -12.90
CA TYR A 326 -1.75 -12.23 -12.70
C TYR A 326 -1.62 -11.86 -11.23
N TYR A 327 -2.74 -11.79 -10.49
CA TYR A 327 -2.71 -11.43 -9.07
C TYR A 327 -2.06 -12.50 -8.20
N LEU A 328 -2.20 -13.78 -8.56
CA LEU A 328 -1.50 -14.88 -7.91
C LEU A 328 0.02 -14.74 -8.10
N LEU A 329 0.47 -14.46 -9.32
CA LEU A 329 1.87 -14.21 -9.60
C LEU A 329 2.37 -12.99 -8.81
N SER A 330 1.61 -11.89 -8.79
CA SER A 330 1.95 -10.69 -8.03
C SER A 330 2.02 -10.94 -6.52
N PHE A 331 1.16 -11.81 -5.99
CA PHE A 331 1.20 -12.21 -4.59
C PHE A 331 2.47 -12.99 -4.27
N ILE A 332 2.86 -13.94 -5.13
CA ILE A 332 4.07 -14.75 -4.96
C ILE A 332 5.33 -13.87 -5.03
N THR A 333 5.43 -12.97 -6.02
CA THR A 333 6.62 -12.10 -6.15
C THR A 333 6.75 -11.12 -4.99
N ASN A 334 5.62 -10.65 -4.45
CA ASN A 334 5.61 -9.82 -3.26
C ASN A 334 6.08 -10.60 -2.02
N ALA A 335 5.56 -11.81 -1.81
CA ALA A 335 5.99 -12.68 -0.70
C ALA A 335 7.50 -13.01 -0.77
N MET A 336 8.01 -13.32 -1.96
CA MET A 336 9.46 -13.54 -2.18
C MET A 336 10.29 -12.27 -1.93
N GLY A 337 9.72 -11.10 -2.20
CA GLY A 337 10.34 -9.81 -1.89
C GLY A 337 10.43 -9.54 -0.40
N GLU A 338 9.33 -9.76 0.34
CA GLU A 338 9.31 -9.55 1.79
C GLU A 338 10.26 -10.49 2.55
N VAL A 339 10.47 -11.72 2.05
CA VAL A 339 11.44 -12.68 2.61
C VAL A 339 12.87 -12.40 2.12
N GLY A 340 13.02 -11.56 1.11
CA GLY A 340 14.31 -11.08 0.63
C GLY A 340 15.00 -11.93 -0.43
N VAL A 341 14.28 -12.88 -1.04
CA VAL A 341 14.76 -13.69 -2.17
C VAL A 341 14.86 -12.83 -3.44
N LEU A 342 13.93 -11.90 -3.62
CA LEU A 342 13.91 -10.95 -4.74
C LEU A 342 14.25 -9.55 -4.25
N SER A 343 14.87 -8.75 -5.14
CA SER A 343 15.06 -7.32 -4.88
C SER A 343 13.69 -6.60 -4.86
N PRO A 344 13.56 -5.50 -4.10
CA PRO A 344 12.30 -4.74 -4.03
C PRO A 344 11.74 -4.34 -5.39
N PHE A 345 12.65 -3.98 -6.31
CA PHE A 345 12.31 -3.64 -7.68
C PHE A 345 11.70 -4.82 -8.44
N LEU A 346 12.36 -5.99 -8.43
CA LEU A 346 11.87 -7.18 -9.13
C LEU A 346 10.55 -7.66 -8.53
N SER A 347 10.41 -7.65 -7.21
CA SER A 347 9.15 -8.06 -6.55
C SER A 347 7.93 -7.25 -7.00
N ALA A 348 8.11 -5.95 -7.21
CA ALA A 348 7.04 -5.06 -7.66
C ALA A 348 6.80 -5.14 -9.18
N TRP A 349 7.86 -5.17 -9.99
CA TRP A 349 7.76 -5.01 -11.45
C TRP A 349 7.68 -6.31 -12.24
N LEU A 350 8.17 -7.44 -11.69
CA LEU A 350 8.26 -8.71 -12.42
C LEU A 350 6.92 -9.20 -12.98
N PRO A 351 5.78 -9.16 -12.25
CA PRO A 351 4.48 -9.54 -12.82
C PRO A 351 4.10 -8.66 -14.02
N THR A 352 4.31 -7.35 -13.92
CA THR A 352 3.98 -6.40 -14.98
C THR A 352 4.88 -6.58 -16.20
N LEU A 353 6.20 -6.73 -16.00
CA LEU A 353 7.16 -6.94 -17.08
C LEU A 353 6.91 -8.26 -17.82
N LEU A 354 6.65 -9.35 -17.10
CA LEU A 354 6.28 -10.63 -17.71
C LEU A 354 4.96 -10.52 -18.47
N GLY A 355 3.94 -9.89 -17.89
CA GLY A 355 2.66 -9.69 -18.55
C GLY A 355 2.80 -8.85 -19.83
N LEU A 356 3.64 -7.81 -19.81
CA LEU A 356 3.92 -6.96 -20.96
C LEU A 356 4.66 -7.75 -22.06
N ALA A 357 5.67 -8.54 -21.69
CA ALA A 357 6.37 -9.43 -22.61
C ALA A 357 5.43 -10.45 -23.28
N ILE A 358 4.54 -11.08 -22.49
CA ILE A 358 3.50 -11.98 -23.01
C ILE A 358 2.55 -11.25 -23.96
N GLY A 359 2.08 -10.06 -23.58
CA GLY A 359 1.20 -9.24 -24.41
C GLY A 359 1.85 -8.88 -25.76
N ILE A 360 3.10 -8.45 -25.77
CA ILE A 360 3.84 -8.14 -27.00
C ILE A 360 4.04 -9.41 -27.84
N TYR A 361 4.42 -10.53 -27.23
CA TYR A 361 4.59 -11.80 -27.93
C TYR A 361 3.29 -12.24 -28.62
N LEU A 362 2.15 -12.15 -27.93
CA LEU A 362 0.83 -12.47 -28.48
C LEU A 362 0.45 -11.52 -29.63
N LEU A 363 0.72 -10.22 -29.50
CA LEU A 363 0.50 -9.24 -30.56
C LEU A 363 1.30 -9.59 -31.82
N LEU A 364 2.59 -9.94 -31.66
CA LEU A 364 3.46 -10.30 -32.77
C LEU A 364 2.99 -11.59 -33.46
N ARG A 365 2.51 -12.56 -32.68
CA ARG A 365 1.95 -13.80 -33.21
C ARG A 365 0.63 -13.56 -33.95
N ALA A 366 -0.24 -12.68 -33.45
CA ALA A 366 -1.50 -12.32 -34.11
C ALA A 366 -1.31 -11.46 -35.37
N SER A 367 -0.14 -10.80 -35.50
CA SER A 367 0.24 -9.99 -36.65
C SER A 367 0.86 -10.78 -37.80
N LYS A 368 1.23 -12.04 -37.56
CA LYS A 368 1.59 -13.01 -38.61
C LYS A 368 0.30 -13.65 -39.13
#